data_AF-A0A2A2I0B9-F1
#
_entry.id   AF-A0A2A2I0B9-F1
#
_cell.length_a   1.000
_cell.length_b   1.000
_cell.length_c   1.000
_cell.angle_alpha   90.00
_cell.angle_beta   90.00
_cell.angle_gamma   90.00
#
_symmetry.space_group_name_H-M   'P 1'
#
loop_
_entity.id
_entity.type
_entity.pdbx_description
1 polymer ?
#
loop_
_entity_poly.entity_id
_entity_poly.type
_entity_poly.pdbx_seq_one_letter_code
_entity_poly.pdbx_strand_id
1 'polypeptide(L)'
;MPYPTVDEIKEHYKRRNLQALFALSVQCHKYVMQETEHAMEFSGYSMRHRRGSNKDGVRPIKMDLFIEDDFAGWSGSVVNYLGTPHPTADAQFCFDQRRLVYTMQQSVGAYLDLVAEQQAARKIAGEFFQGIVGQIFACQYAISSGTIAFDIKEAEGLSEEVKAAIDECSDDKRLKLSFDQLVRPANHNIKDNMDLTPPCVVVGVKTTTKDRGIMFYVDKFFYQQTHNHRPKFIAVVLNDVQRKRSKAGITTGLSYTFLGGHNRLYRYLLGPLDAYYFIDPPPPALREMDDPGSNMKTIDHMINHDLPQWLG
;
A
#
# COMPACT_ATOMS: atom_id res chain seq x y z
N MET A 1 -18.22 14.78 -20.47
CA MET A 1 -18.70 14.41 -19.12
C MET A 1 -17.65 14.87 -18.12
N PRO A 2 -17.99 15.52 -17.00
CA PRO A 2 -16.96 16.15 -16.14
C PRO A 2 -16.24 15.19 -15.19
N TYR A 3 -16.56 13.89 -15.20
CA TYR A 3 -16.02 12.88 -14.27
C TYR A 3 -15.47 11.67 -15.03
N PRO A 4 -14.41 11.03 -14.51
CA PRO A 4 -13.71 9.95 -15.20
C PRO A 4 -14.54 8.66 -15.19
N THR A 5 -14.60 7.99 -16.32
CA THR A 5 -15.13 6.64 -16.45
C THR A 5 -14.23 5.63 -15.72
N VAL A 6 -14.80 4.46 -15.42
CA VAL A 6 -14.05 3.35 -14.81
C VAL A 6 -12.85 2.92 -15.68
N ASP A 7 -12.98 2.98 -17.00
CA ASP A 7 -11.90 2.60 -17.92
C ASP A 7 -10.81 3.68 -18.01
N GLU A 8 -11.16 4.96 -17.95
CA GLU A 8 -10.17 6.04 -17.82
C GLU A 8 -9.34 5.88 -16.54
N ILE A 9 -9.96 5.54 -15.40
CA ILE A 9 -9.22 5.24 -14.16
C ILE A 9 -8.24 4.08 -14.37
N LYS A 10 -8.65 3.02 -15.09
CA LYS A 10 -7.79 1.88 -15.39
C LYS A 10 -6.57 2.22 -16.24
N GLU A 11 -6.74 3.13 -17.19
CA GLU A 11 -5.62 3.59 -18.01
C GLU A 11 -4.67 4.48 -17.22
N HIS A 12 -5.20 5.34 -16.36
CA HIS A 12 -4.39 6.32 -15.62
C HIS A 12 -3.40 5.68 -14.64
N TYR A 13 -3.78 4.65 -13.88
CA TYR A 13 -2.82 3.99 -12.97
C TYR A 13 -1.72 3.22 -13.72
N LYS A 14 -1.96 2.81 -14.97
CA LYS A 14 -0.95 2.14 -15.81
C LYS A 14 0.08 3.12 -16.36
N ARG A 15 -0.33 4.36 -16.63
CA ARG A 15 0.54 5.41 -17.16
C ARG A 15 1.54 5.94 -16.14
N ARG A 16 1.38 5.61 -14.83
CA ARG A 16 2.38 5.82 -13.77
C ARG A 16 2.98 7.24 -13.82
N ASN A 17 2.13 8.26 -13.63
CA ASN A 17 2.52 9.66 -13.50
C ASN A 17 1.79 10.26 -12.28
N LEU A 18 2.54 10.73 -11.28
CA LEU A 18 1.98 11.24 -10.03
C LEU A 18 1.00 12.41 -10.22
N GLN A 19 1.33 13.38 -11.07
CA GLN A 19 0.48 14.53 -11.36
C GLN A 19 -0.84 14.10 -12.01
N ALA A 20 -0.79 13.11 -12.91
CA ALA A 20 -1.98 12.56 -13.54
C ALA A 20 -2.86 11.78 -12.55
N LEU A 21 -2.27 11.01 -11.64
CA LEU A 21 -3.01 10.34 -10.57
C LEU A 21 -3.65 11.34 -9.61
N PHE A 22 -2.94 12.42 -9.31
CA PHE A 22 -3.44 13.51 -8.49
C PHE A 22 -4.63 14.22 -9.17
N ALA A 23 -4.50 14.63 -10.44
CA ALA A 23 -5.58 15.27 -11.19
C ALA A 23 -6.83 14.38 -11.28
N LEU A 24 -6.64 13.07 -11.50
CA LEU A 24 -7.73 12.08 -11.47
C LEU A 24 -8.40 12.04 -10.09
N SER A 25 -7.61 12.02 -9.03
CA SER A 25 -8.11 11.99 -7.65
C SER A 25 -8.94 13.23 -7.32
N VAL A 26 -8.56 14.41 -7.81
CA VAL A 26 -9.32 15.66 -7.64
C VAL A 26 -10.70 15.57 -8.30
N GLN A 27 -10.80 14.98 -9.50
CA GLN A 27 -12.09 14.79 -10.17
C GLN A 27 -13.00 13.83 -9.38
N CYS A 28 -12.44 12.71 -8.92
CA CYS A 28 -13.16 11.75 -8.08
C CYS A 28 -13.59 12.38 -6.74
N HIS A 29 -12.71 13.14 -6.10
CA HIS A 29 -12.98 13.85 -4.85
C HIS A 29 -14.18 14.78 -4.99
N LYS A 30 -14.17 15.62 -6.03
CA LYS A 30 -15.26 16.55 -6.33
C LYS A 30 -16.60 15.84 -6.48
N TYR A 31 -16.63 14.70 -7.19
CA TYR A 31 -17.84 13.90 -7.33
C TYR A 31 -18.33 13.37 -5.97
N VAL A 32 -17.44 12.77 -5.18
CA VAL A 32 -17.77 12.20 -3.87
C VAL A 32 -18.33 13.27 -2.94
N MET A 33 -17.73 14.47 -2.89
CA MET A 33 -18.20 15.56 -2.04
C MET A 33 -19.55 16.14 -2.47
N GLN A 34 -19.84 16.11 -3.78
CA GLN A 34 -21.14 16.54 -4.32
C GLN A 34 -22.24 15.51 -4.09
N GLU A 35 -21.96 14.23 -4.32
CA GLU A 35 -22.97 13.17 -4.32
C GLU A 35 -23.19 12.55 -2.93
N THR A 36 -22.31 12.84 -1.96
CA THR A 36 -22.41 12.27 -0.63
C THR A 36 -22.39 13.32 0.47
N GLU A 37 -23.05 13.00 1.57
CA GLU A 37 -23.05 13.83 2.77
C GLU A 37 -22.68 13.02 3.99
N HIS A 38 -22.04 13.69 4.96
CA HIS A 38 -21.76 13.11 6.25
C HIS A 38 -23.07 12.74 6.94
N ALA A 39 -23.22 11.48 7.33
CA ALA A 39 -24.41 10.99 8.01
C ALA A 39 -24.14 10.68 9.48
N MET A 40 -22.97 10.10 9.78
CA MET A 40 -22.58 9.74 11.14
C MET A 40 -21.07 9.54 11.24
N GLU A 41 -20.57 9.52 12.47
CA GLU A 41 -19.17 9.28 12.77
C GLU A 41 -18.98 8.01 13.61
N PHE A 42 -17.92 7.25 13.31
CA PHE A 42 -17.41 6.22 14.21
C PHE A 42 -15.88 6.31 14.31
N SER A 43 -15.35 6.48 15.52
CA SER A 43 -13.90 6.43 15.78
C SER A 43 -13.06 7.37 14.88
N GLY A 44 -13.56 8.58 14.61
CA GLY A 44 -12.92 9.55 13.71
C GLY A 44 -13.05 9.23 12.22
N TYR A 45 -13.93 8.29 11.84
CA TYR A 45 -14.30 8.07 10.44
C TYR A 45 -15.70 8.60 10.16
N SER A 46 -15.82 9.36 9.08
CA SER A 46 -17.05 9.83 8.49
C SER A 46 -17.72 8.71 7.68
N MET A 47 -18.95 8.35 8.08
CA MET A 47 -19.83 7.49 7.31
C MET A 47 -20.67 8.39 6.41
N ARG A 48 -20.34 8.39 5.12
CA ARG A 48 -21.06 9.21 4.14
C ARG A 48 -22.15 8.40 3.45
N HIS A 49 -23.32 8.99 3.29
CA HIS A 49 -24.44 8.44 2.52
C HIS A 49 -24.57 9.18 1.20
N ARG A 50 -25.20 8.54 0.21
CA ARG A 50 -25.56 9.25 -1.00
C ARG A 50 -26.62 10.30 -0.66
N ARG A 51 -26.46 11.54 -1.11
CA ARG A 51 -27.41 12.62 -0.83
C ARG A 51 -28.82 12.22 -1.25
N GLY A 52 -29.78 12.50 -0.37
CA GLY A 52 -31.19 12.13 -0.60
C GLY A 52 -31.49 10.63 -0.46
N SER A 53 -30.57 9.84 0.09
CA SER A 53 -30.75 8.40 0.32
C SER A 53 -30.22 8.01 1.71
N ASN A 54 -30.98 7.17 2.42
CA ASN A 54 -30.52 6.55 3.67
C ASN A 54 -29.68 5.29 3.43
N LYS A 55 -29.32 4.99 2.17
CA LYS A 55 -28.41 3.88 1.84
C LYS A 55 -26.96 4.33 1.98
N ASP A 56 -26.13 3.43 2.50
CA ASP A 56 -24.68 3.60 2.55
C ASP A 56 -24.15 4.10 1.20
N GLY A 57 -23.39 5.20 1.23
CA GLY A 57 -22.83 5.81 0.03
C GLY A 57 -21.48 5.20 -0.30
N VAL A 58 -20.50 5.47 0.56
CA VAL A 58 -19.10 5.11 0.31
C VAL A 58 -18.46 4.45 1.52
N ARG A 59 -17.28 3.86 1.32
CA ARG A 59 -16.40 3.38 2.40
C ARG A 59 -16.20 4.43 3.50
N PRO A 60 -15.93 4.01 4.75
CA PRO A 60 -15.51 4.89 5.83
C PRO A 60 -14.32 5.78 5.43
N ILE A 61 -14.40 7.07 5.74
CA ILE A 61 -13.34 8.05 5.45
C ILE A 61 -12.80 8.64 6.75
N LYS A 62 -11.51 8.48 7.02
CA LYS A 62 -10.85 9.02 8.21
C LYS A 62 -10.76 10.54 8.10
N MET A 63 -11.32 11.25 9.08
CA MET A 63 -11.55 12.69 9.02
C MET A 63 -10.29 13.54 9.23
N ASP A 64 -9.32 13.07 10.02
CA ASP A 64 -8.03 13.77 10.22
C ASP A 64 -7.11 13.64 9.01
N LEU A 65 -7.21 12.52 8.27
CA LEU A 65 -6.41 12.25 7.09
C LEU A 65 -7.02 12.77 5.78
N PHE A 66 -8.34 12.80 5.66
CA PHE A 66 -9.02 13.21 4.43
C PHE A 66 -9.19 14.72 4.35
N ILE A 67 -8.74 15.32 3.25
CA ILE A 67 -8.91 16.75 3.00
C ILE A 67 -10.28 16.97 2.36
N GLU A 68 -11.27 17.40 3.14
CA GLU A 68 -12.63 17.63 2.64
C GLU A 68 -12.73 18.90 1.77
N ASP A 69 -12.16 20.00 2.25
CA ASP A 69 -12.24 21.31 1.60
C ASP A 69 -10.98 21.64 0.80
N ASP A 70 -11.17 22.28 -0.36
CA ASP A 70 -10.12 22.77 -1.25
C ASP A 70 -8.99 21.76 -1.53
N PHE A 71 -9.32 20.48 -1.74
CA PHE A 71 -8.32 19.46 -2.04
C PHE A 71 -7.43 19.84 -3.23
N ALA A 72 -7.99 20.48 -4.26
CA ALA A 72 -7.25 20.93 -5.44
C ALA A 72 -6.25 22.06 -5.13
N GLY A 73 -6.65 23.08 -4.36
CA GLY A 73 -5.80 24.21 -4.01
C GLY A 73 -4.75 23.87 -2.94
N TRP A 74 -5.13 23.04 -1.96
CA TRP A 74 -4.28 22.66 -0.83
C TRP A 74 -3.05 21.83 -1.25
N SER A 75 -3.21 20.97 -2.25
CA SER A 75 -2.21 19.93 -2.58
C SER A 75 -1.25 20.31 -3.72
N GLY A 76 -1.49 21.41 -4.44
CA GLY A 76 -0.66 21.83 -5.58
C GLY A 76 0.81 22.10 -5.19
N SER A 77 1.07 22.47 -3.94
CA SER A 77 2.43 22.61 -3.40
C SER A 77 3.02 21.27 -2.96
N VAL A 78 2.26 20.44 -2.23
CA VAL A 78 2.74 19.18 -1.62
C VAL A 78 2.97 18.07 -2.65
N VAL A 79 2.17 18.01 -3.72
CA VAL A 79 2.28 16.95 -4.74
C VAL A 79 3.64 16.95 -5.44
N ASN A 80 4.25 18.12 -5.63
CA ASN A 80 5.55 18.25 -6.27
C ASN A 80 6.70 17.73 -5.39
N TYR A 81 6.44 17.59 -4.09
CA TYR A 81 7.39 17.10 -3.10
C TYR A 81 7.10 15.67 -2.64
N LEU A 82 5.97 15.09 -3.07
CA LEU A 82 5.61 13.73 -2.70
C LEU A 82 6.59 12.75 -3.34
N GLY A 83 7.21 11.89 -2.52
CA GLY A 83 8.26 10.97 -2.94
C GLY A 83 9.68 11.54 -2.91
N THR A 84 9.83 12.83 -2.56
CA THR A 84 11.14 13.44 -2.29
C THR A 84 11.35 13.53 -0.77
N PRO A 85 12.50 13.06 -0.25
CA PRO A 85 12.87 13.22 1.15
C PRO A 85 13.08 14.69 1.47
N HIS A 86 12.45 15.12 2.55
CA HIS A 86 12.68 16.42 3.14
C HIS A 86 13.21 16.23 4.56
N PRO A 87 14.52 15.98 4.74
CA PRO A 87 15.09 15.65 6.05
C PRO A 87 14.97 16.79 7.07
N THR A 88 14.73 18.02 6.60
CA THR A 88 14.50 19.21 7.43
C THR A 88 13.03 19.61 7.51
N ALA A 89 12.11 18.81 6.93
CA ALA A 89 10.69 19.07 7.04
C ALA A 89 10.24 18.95 8.50
N ASP A 90 9.29 19.81 8.88
CA ASP A 90 8.64 19.68 10.17
C ASP A 90 7.64 18.51 10.17
N ALA A 91 7.14 18.18 11.36
CA ALA A 91 6.16 17.11 11.53
C ALA A 91 4.85 17.37 10.76
N GLN A 92 4.49 18.64 10.55
CA GLN A 92 3.27 19.01 9.85
C GLN A 92 3.37 18.70 8.36
N PHE A 93 4.50 19.00 7.72
CA PHE A 93 4.74 18.67 6.32
C PHE A 93 4.76 17.16 6.08
N CYS A 94 5.43 16.38 6.94
CA CYS A 94 5.39 14.92 6.88
C CYS A 94 3.96 14.39 7.02
N PHE A 95 3.19 14.95 7.95
CA PHE A 95 1.78 14.61 8.11
C PHE A 95 0.96 14.95 6.86
N ASP A 96 1.23 16.08 6.22
CA ASP A 96 0.53 16.51 5.00
C ASP A 96 0.85 15.62 3.79
N GLN A 97 2.07 15.08 3.67
CA GLN A 97 2.36 14.04 2.68
C GLN A 97 1.48 12.79 2.89
N ARG A 98 1.30 12.35 4.13
CA ARG A 98 0.41 11.23 4.47
C ARG A 98 -1.05 11.54 4.13
N ARG A 99 -1.54 12.75 4.45
CA ARG A 99 -2.90 13.21 4.12
C ARG A 99 -3.14 13.26 2.62
N LEU A 100 -2.14 13.69 1.84
CA LEU A 100 -2.22 13.70 0.38
C LEU A 100 -2.41 12.29 -0.18
N VAL A 101 -1.57 11.34 0.23
CA VAL A 101 -1.67 9.93 -0.20
C VAL A 101 -3.03 9.33 0.20
N TYR A 102 -3.46 9.56 1.44
CA TYR A 102 -4.75 9.08 1.93
C TYR A 102 -5.91 9.66 1.12
N THR A 103 -5.93 10.97 0.92
CA THR A 103 -7.02 11.67 0.22
C THR A 103 -7.09 11.24 -1.24
N MET A 104 -5.95 11.11 -1.93
CA MET A 104 -5.92 10.60 -3.31
C MET A 104 -6.54 9.20 -3.39
N GLN A 105 -6.07 8.29 -2.54
CA GLN A 105 -6.53 6.91 -2.50
C GLN A 105 -8.02 6.78 -2.15
N GLN A 106 -8.47 7.49 -1.11
CA GLN A 106 -9.86 7.42 -0.66
C GLN A 106 -10.82 8.12 -1.61
N SER A 107 -10.40 9.17 -2.30
CA SER A 107 -11.24 9.85 -3.29
C SER A 107 -11.58 8.92 -4.46
N VAL A 108 -10.58 8.22 -5.01
CA VAL A 108 -10.80 7.22 -6.07
C VAL A 108 -11.57 6.01 -5.53
N GLY A 109 -11.23 5.53 -4.34
CA GLY A 109 -11.93 4.41 -3.71
C GLY A 109 -13.42 4.68 -3.49
N ALA A 110 -13.75 5.81 -2.86
CA ALA A 110 -15.12 6.23 -2.59
C ALA A 110 -15.90 6.52 -3.89
N TYR A 111 -15.24 7.10 -4.89
CA TYR A 111 -15.85 7.29 -6.21
C TYR A 111 -16.25 5.95 -6.84
N LEU A 112 -15.34 4.97 -6.83
CA LEU A 112 -15.60 3.63 -7.38
C LEU A 112 -16.73 2.91 -6.63
N ASP A 113 -16.90 3.13 -5.33
CA ASP A 113 -18.02 2.58 -4.56
C ASP A 113 -19.39 3.08 -5.08
N LEU A 114 -19.44 4.27 -5.70
CA LEU A 114 -20.66 4.87 -6.23
C LEU A 114 -20.97 4.48 -7.67
N VAL A 115 -19.93 4.22 -8.48
CA VAL A 115 -20.08 4.11 -9.95
C VAL A 115 -19.74 2.73 -10.52
N ALA A 116 -19.12 1.85 -9.74
CA ALA A 116 -18.69 0.52 -10.19
C ALA A 116 -19.29 -0.60 -9.33
N GLU A 117 -19.27 -1.82 -9.87
CA GLU A 117 -19.59 -3.03 -9.10
C GLU A 117 -18.55 -3.26 -7.99
N GLN A 118 -18.97 -3.80 -6.85
CA GLN A 118 -18.18 -3.88 -5.62
C GLN A 118 -16.86 -4.67 -5.76
N GLN A 119 -16.81 -5.76 -6.51
CA GLN A 119 -15.58 -6.50 -6.78
C GLN A 119 -14.65 -5.73 -7.71
N ALA A 120 -15.19 -5.13 -8.77
CA ALA A 120 -14.41 -4.28 -9.68
C ALA A 120 -13.82 -3.06 -8.95
N ALA A 121 -14.62 -2.37 -8.14
CA ALA A 121 -14.22 -1.22 -7.34
C ALA A 121 -13.03 -1.54 -6.42
N ARG A 122 -13.11 -2.68 -5.70
CA ARG A 122 -12.04 -3.14 -4.81
C ARG A 122 -10.74 -3.42 -5.56
N LYS A 123 -10.83 -4.08 -6.72
CA LYS A 123 -9.66 -4.39 -7.55
C LYS A 123 -8.98 -3.11 -8.06
N ILE A 124 -9.75 -2.23 -8.69
CA ILE A 124 -9.24 -0.99 -9.29
C ILE A 124 -8.67 -0.06 -8.21
N ALA A 125 -9.35 0.07 -7.05
CA ALA A 125 -8.82 0.86 -5.94
C ALA A 125 -7.50 0.30 -5.39
N GLY A 126 -7.31 -1.03 -5.40
CA GLY A 126 -6.06 -1.67 -5.03
C GLY A 126 -4.92 -1.39 -6.03
N GLU A 127 -5.22 -1.51 -7.33
CA GLU A 127 -4.26 -1.21 -8.41
C GLU A 127 -3.88 0.27 -8.44
N PHE A 128 -4.84 1.17 -8.18
CA PHE A 128 -4.59 2.60 -8.03
C PHE A 128 -3.66 2.90 -6.84
N PHE A 129 -3.86 2.24 -5.69
CA PHE A 129 -2.99 2.37 -4.54
C PHE A 129 -1.55 1.94 -4.84
N GLN A 130 -1.39 0.80 -5.53
CA GLN A 130 -0.08 0.33 -6.00
C GLN A 130 0.56 1.34 -6.98
N GLY A 131 -0.25 1.96 -7.84
CA GLY A 131 0.17 3.04 -8.72
C GLY A 131 0.71 4.26 -7.97
N ILE A 132 0.00 4.74 -6.93
CA ILE A 132 0.46 5.86 -6.09
C ILE A 132 1.78 5.51 -5.42
N VAL A 133 1.85 4.37 -4.71
CA VAL A 133 3.07 3.96 -3.99
C VAL A 133 4.24 3.76 -4.95
N GLY A 134 4.00 3.17 -6.12
CA GLY A 134 5.01 3.05 -7.16
C GLY A 134 5.49 4.41 -7.68
N GLN A 135 4.62 5.41 -7.77
CA GLN A 135 5.03 6.77 -8.16
C GLN A 135 5.85 7.48 -7.09
N ILE A 136 5.51 7.30 -5.82
CA ILE A 136 6.29 7.85 -4.69
C ILE A 136 7.75 7.39 -4.79
N PHE A 137 7.98 6.09 -5.05
CA PHE A 137 9.33 5.57 -5.24
C PHE A 137 9.98 6.11 -6.53
N ALA A 138 9.22 6.24 -7.63
CA ALA A 138 9.77 6.54 -8.95
C ALA A 138 10.28 7.98 -9.07
N CYS A 139 9.90 8.84 -8.12
CA CYS A 139 10.44 10.19 -7.99
C CYS A 139 11.97 10.20 -7.79
N GLN A 140 12.55 9.17 -7.16
CA GLN A 140 13.98 9.15 -6.82
C GLN A 140 14.70 7.83 -7.12
N TYR A 141 13.95 6.76 -7.29
CA TYR A 141 14.50 5.42 -7.33
C TYR A 141 14.10 4.71 -8.62
N ALA A 142 14.95 3.78 -9.05
CA ALA A 142 14.59 2.84 -10.10
C ALA A 142 13.63 1.80 -9.53
N ILE A 143 12.53 1.55 -10.23
CA ILE A 143 11.53 0.55 -9.85
C ILE A 143 11.37 -0.48 -10.95
N SER A 144 11.30 -1.74 -10.52
CA SER A 144 10.83 -2.84 -11.34
C SER A 144 9.76 -3.65 -10.61
N SER A 145 9.08 -4.50 -11.36
CA SER A 145 8.12 -5.48 -10.84
C SER A 145 8.27 -6.74 -11.67
N GLY A 146 8.17 -7.91 -11.06
CA GLY A 146 8.35 -9.15 -11.80
C GLY A 146 8.61 -10.38 -10.94
N THR A 147 9.06 -11.42 -11.63
CA THR A 147 9.34 -12.74 -11.07
C THR A 147 10.84 -12.99 -11.14
N ILE A 148 11.46 -13.33 -10.02
CA ILE A 148 12.78 -13.97 -10.02
C ILE A 148 12.60 -15.46 -10.26
N ALA A 149 13.41 -16.02 -11.15
CA ALA A 149 13.59 -17.44 -11.28
C ALA A 149 14.99 -17.80 -10.76
N PHE A 150 15.09 -18.81 -9.90
CA PHE A 150 16.37 -19.30 -9.38
C PHE A 150 16.41 -20.83 -9.46
N ASP A 151 17.61 -21.38 -9.61
CA ASP A 151 17.79 -22.83 -9.67
C ASP A 151 17.60 -23.44 -8.27
N ILE A 152 16.86 -24.54 -8.17
CA ILE A 152 16.64 -25.24 -6.89
C ILE A 152 17.96 -25.68 -6.24
N LYS A 153 18.99 -25.96 -7.05
CA LYS A 153 20.32 -26.37 -6.55
C LYS A 153 21.03 -25.24 -5.82
N GLU A 154 20.74 -24.00 -6.18
CA GLU A 154 21.27 -22.78 -5.57
C GLU A 154 20.52 -22.41 -4.27
N ALA A 155 19.41 -23.09 -3.95
CA ALA A 155 18.61 -22.83 -2.75
C ALA A 155 19.30 -23.35 -1.48
N GLU A 156 20.20 -22.55 -0.91
CA GLU A 156 21.06 -22.98 0.20
C GLU A 156 20.34 -23.43 1.48
N GLY A 157 19.19 -22.86 1.80
CA GLY A 157 18.40 -23.20 2.99
C GLY A 157 17.47 -24.42 2.83
N LEU A 158 17.44 -25.06 1.66
CA LEU A 158 16.73 -26.32 1.46
C LEU A 158 17.67 -27.50 1.71
N SER A 159 17.16 -28.56 2.34
CA SER A 159 17.93 -29.79 2.53
C SER A 159 18.14 -30.50 1.20
N GLU A 160 19.21 -31.32 1.10
CA GLU A 160 19.50 -32.07 -0.12
C GLU A 160 18.38 -33.04 -0.49
N GLU A 161 17.67 -33.61 0.50
CA GLU A 161 16.50 -34.45 0.25
C GLU A 161 15.35 -33.66 -0.40
N VAL A 162 15.11 -32.42 0.06
CA VAL A 162 14.07 -31.56 -0.51
C VAL A 162 14.46 -31.13 -1.93
N LYS A 163 15.73 -30.79 -2.16
CA LYS A 163 16.22 -30.44 -3.50
C LYS A 163 16.07 -31.61 -4.47
N ALA A 164 16.46 -32.82 -4.06
CA ALA A 164 16.33 -34.03 -4.88
C ALA A 164 14.86 -34.33 -5.24
N ALA A 165 13.96 -34.26 -4.25
CA ALA A 165 12.54 -34.50 -4.48
C ALA A 165 11.91 -33.49 -5.48
N ILE A 166 12.30 -32.22 -5.41
CA ILE A 166 11.83 -31.19 -6.35
C ILE A 166 12.44 -31.40 -7.75
N ASP A 167 13.72 -31.76 -7.83
CA ASP A 167 14.42 -32.01 -9.11
C ASP A 167 13.86 -33.21 -9.88
N GLU A 168 13.30 -34.21 -9.17
CA GLU A 168 12.64 -35.38 -9.78
C GLU A 168 11.22 -35.10 -10.27
N CYS A 169 10.51 -34.13 -9.68
CA CYS A 169 9.10 -33.84 -9.97
C CYS A 169 8.86 -32.68 -10.95
N SER A 170 9.90 -31.93 -11.36
CA SER A 170 9.73 -30.74 -12.19
C SER A 170 10.60 -30.79 -13.46
N ASP A 171 9.94 -30.66 -14.62
CA ASP A 171 10.63 -30.44 -15.90
C ASP A 171 11.35 -29.07 -15.94
N ASP A 172 10.83 -28.07 -15.21
CA ASP A 172 11.46 -26.76 -15.01
C ASP A 172 12.15 -26.75 -13.64
N LYS A 173 13.48 -26.95 -13.63
CA LYS A 173 14.31 -27.00 -12.40
C LYS A 173 14.45 -25.63 -11.70
N ARG A 174 13.74 -24.61 -12.19
CA ARG A 174 13.73 -23.27 -11.62
C ARG A 174 12.48 -23.02 -10.79
N LEU A 175 12.68 -22.54 -9.57
CA LEU A 175 11.62 -21.98 -8.75
C LEU A 175 11.43 -20.50 -9.07
N LYS A 176 10.20 -20.02 -8.88
CA LYS A 176 9.80 -18.65 -9.22
C LYS A 176 9.20 -17.95 -8.01
N LEU A 177 9.71 -16.77 -7.66
CA LEU A 177 9.11 -15.87 -6.67
C LEU A 177 8.74 -14.55 -7.35
N SER A 178 7.52 -14.10 -7.11
CA SER A 178 6.99 -12.87 -7.70
C SER A 178 6.84 -11.81 -6.63
N PHE A 179 7.34 -10.61 -6.89
CA PHE A 179 7.24 -9.49 -5.97
C PHE A 179 6.47 -8.32 -6.61
N ASP A 180 5.69 -7.62 -5.79
CA ASP A 180 4.87 -6.48 -6.26
C ASP A 180 5.77 -5.37 -6.83
N GLN A 181 6.77 -4.91 -6.06
CA GLN A 181 7.71 -3.88 -6.48
C GLN A 181 9.12 -4.13 -5.90
N LEU A 182 10.13 -3.75 -6.67
CA LEU A 182 11.53 -3.75 -6.29
C LEU A 182 12.13 -2.38 -6.55
N VAL A 183 12.67 -1.75 -5.51
CA VAL A 183 13.14 -0.37 -5.50
C VAL A 183 14.65 -0.34 -5.29
N ARG A 184 15.36 0.47 -6.08
CA ARG A 184 16.83 0.55 -6.08
C ARG A 184 17.31 1.99 -6.30
N PRO A 185 18.57 2.33 -5.97
CA PRO A 185 19.14 3.62 -6.36
C PRO A 185 19.02 3.82 -7.87
N ALA A 186 18.75 5.06 -8.31
CA ALA A 186 18.56 5.37 -9.73
C ALA A 186 19.79 5.06 -10.60
N ASN A 187 20.99 5.10 -10.02
CA ASN A 187 22.26 4.80 -10.68
C ASN A 187 22.67 3.31 -10.59
N HIS A 188 21.84 2.44 -9.99
CA HIS A 188 22.18 1.04 -9.83
C HIS A 188 22.15 0.34 -11.21
N ASN A 189 23.26 -0.31 -11.58
CA ASN A 189 23.35 -1.04 -12.84
C ASN A 189 22.39 -2.24 -12.81
N ILE A 190 21.27 -2.12 -13.52
CA ILE A 190 20.26 -3.18 -13.64
C ILE A 190 20.81 -4.22 -14.62
N LYS A 191 21.33 -5.34 -14.10
CA LYS A 191 21.69 -6.49 -14.95
C LYS A 191 20.47 -7.20 -15.51
N ASP A 192 19.40 -7.26 -14.71
CA ASP A 192 18.09 -7.80 -15.05
C ASP A 192 17.00 -7.08 -14.23
N ASN A 193 15.78 -7.03 -14.75
CA ASN A 193 14.61 -6.42 -14.10
C ASN A 193 14.43 -6.88 -12.65
N MET A 194 14.90 -8.08 -12.28
CA MET A 194 14.79 -8.62 -10.93
C MET A 194 16.15 -8.94 -10.29
N ASP A 195 17.14 -8.06 -10.45
CA ASP A 195 18.36 -8.07 -9.65
C ASP A 195 18.08 -7.62 -8.20
N LEU A 196 18.13 -8.52 -7.22
CA LEU A 196 17.94 -8.23 -5.80
C LEU A 196 19.28 -7.97 -5.05
N THR A 197 20.35 -7.66 -5.78
CA THR A 197 21.62 -7.25 -5.18
C THR A 197 21.42 -5.94 -4.40
N PRO A 198 21.80 -5.89 -3.11
CA PRO A 198 21.73 -4.66 -2.33
C PRO A 198 22.68 -3.57 -2.86
N PRO A 199 22.35 -2.28 -2.66
CA PRO A 199 21.18 -1.78 -1.93
C PRO A 199 19.89 -1.88 -2.76
N CYS A 200 18.88 -2.59 -2.22
CA CYS A 200 17.55 -2.62 -2.80
C CYS A 200 16.49 -3.01 -1.76
N VAL A 201 15.23 -2.68 -2.07
CA VAL A 201 14.06 -2.90 -1.22
C VAL A 201 12.99 -3.63 -2.01
N VAL A 202 12.55 -4.79 -1.50
CA VAL A 202 11.35 -5.49 -1.96
C VAL A 202 10.15 -4.95 -1.20
N VAL A 203 9.12 -4.52 -1.93
CA VAL A 203 7.95 -3.84 -1.37
C VAL A 203 6.70 -4.63 -1.69
N GLY A 204 5.98 -5.04 -0.64
CA GLY A 204 4.60 -5.51 -0.76
C GLY A 204 3.62 -4.37 -0.53
N VAL A 205 2.64 -4.20 -1.43
CA VAL A 205 1.68 -3.09 -1.35
C VAL A 205 0.25 -3.63 -1.34
N LYS A 206 -0.51 -3.31 -0.28
CA LYS A 206 -1.90 -3.77 -0.14
C LYS A 206 -2.79 -2.70 0.50
N THR A 207 -4.03 -2.59 0.03
CA THR A 207 -5.03 -1.75 0.70
C THR A 207 -5.50 -2.38 2.03
N THR A 208 -5.56 -3.71 2.09
CA THR A 208 -6.01 -4.50 3.25
C THR A 208 -5.08 -5.67 3.53
N THR A 209 -4.93 -6.01 4.81
CA THR A 209 -3.99 -7.05 5.27
C THR A 209 -4.65 -8.33 5.76
N LYS A 210 -5.99 -8.38 5.85
CA LYS A 210 -6.79 -9.45 6.47
C LYS A 210 -6.12 -10.85 6.48
N ASP A 211 -6.41 -11.67 5.49
CA ASP A 211 -5.84 -12.99 5.26
C ASP A 211 -4.58 -12.94 4.39
N ARG A 212 -4.33 -11.80 3.73
CA ARG A 212 -3.26 -11.62 2.74
C ARG A 212 -1.99 -10.97 3.29
N GLY A 213 -2.01 -10.43 4.51
CA GLY A 213 -0.87 -9.75 5.13
C GLY A 213 0.28 -10.70 5.46
N ILE A 214 0.00 -12.00 5.59
CA ILE A 214 1.03 -13.04 5.75
C ILE A 214 1.97 -13.12 4.55
N MET A 215 1.50 -12.77 3.34
CA MET A 215 2.29 -12.91 2.12
C MET A 215 3.60 -12.13 2.17
N PHE A 216 3.61 -10.94 2.79
CA PHE A 216 4.85 -10.16 2.94
C PHE A 216 5.94 -10.93 3.69
N TYR A 217 5.55 -11.69 4.71
CA TYR A 217 6.45 -12.48 5.54
C TYR A 217 6.88 -13.75 4.83
N VAL A 218 5.97 -14.41 4.12
CA VAL A 218 6.25 -15.61 3.34
C VAL A 218 7.24 -15.30 2.21
N ASP A 219 7.04 -14.19 1.50
CA ASP A 219 7.92 -13.71 0.44
C ASP A 219 9.35 -13.51 0.97
N LYS A 220 9.49 -12.82 2.11
CA LYS A 220 10.78 -12.67 2.79
C LYS A 220 11.37 -14.00 3.21
N PHE A 221 10.58 -14.83 3.88
CA PHE A 221 11.02 -16.12 4.41
C PHE A 221 11.56 -17.01 3.29
N PHE A 222 10.80 -17.21 2.20
CA PHE A 222 11.23 -18.00 1.07
C PHE A 222 12.47 -17.43 0.39
N TYR A 223 12.55 -16.12 0.20
CA TYR A 223 13.76 -15.50 -0.33
C TYR A 223 14.98 -15.78 0.56
N GLN A 224 14.83 -15.65 1.87
CA GLN A 224 15.93 -15.86 2.82
C GLN A 224 16.38 -17.32 2.95
N GLN A 225 15.50 -18.28 2.67
CA GLN A 225 15.85 -19.70 2.57
C GLN A 225 16.59 -20.04 1.28
N THR A 226 16.62 -19.13 0.30
CA THR A 226 17.11 -19.46 -1.05
C THR A 226 18.28 -18.59 -1.49
N HIS A 227 18.52 -17.47 -0.80
CA HIS A 227 19.54 -16.50 -1.16
C HIS A 227 20.27 -15.95 0.08
N ASN A 228 21.57 -15.69 -0.07
CA ASN A 228 22.43 -15.13 1.00
C ASN A 228 22.42 -13.60 1.06
N HIS A 229 22.14 -12.93 -0.05
CA HIS A 229 21.99 -11.47 -0.04
C HIS A 229 20.72 -11.08 0.70
N ARG A 230 20.74 -9.93 1.39
CA ARG A 230 19.66 -9.49 2.26
C ARG A 230 19.12 -8.15 1.78
N PRO A 231 18.29 -8.11 0.72
CA PRO A 231 17.51 -6.92 0.42
C PRO A 231 16.57 -6.62 1.59
N LYS A 232 16.16 -5.36 1.70
CA LYS A 232 15.16 -4.96 2.69
C LYS A 232 13.79 -5.48 2.22
N PHE A 233 13.00 -6.05 3.12
CA PHE A 233 11.60 -6.40 2.83
C PHE A 233 10.66 -5.51 3.63
N ILE A 234 9.79 -4.77 2.93
CA ILE A 234 8.82 -3.88 3.57
C ILE A 234 7.39 -4.13 3.12
N ALA A 235 6.45 -3.73 3.97
CA ALA A 235 5.03 -3.66 3.63
C ALA A 235 4.56 -2.19 3.64
N VAL A 236 3.76 -1.79 2.65
CA VAL A 236 3.07 -0.50 2.61
C VAL A 236 1.57 -0.74 2.52
N VAL A 237 0.84 -0.24 3.50
CA VAL A 237 -0.55 -0.62 3.73
C VAL A 237 -1.45 0.58 3.99
N LEU A 238 -2.59 0.63 3.30
CA LEU A 238 -3.59 1.67 3.54
C LEU A 238 -4.27 1.52 4.92
N ASN A 239 -4.79 0.32 5.22
CA ASN A 239 -5.83 -0.02 6.21
C ASN A 239 -7.25 0.22 5.68
N ASP A 240 -7.74 -0.72 4.88
CA ASP A 240 -9.14 -0.76 4.47
C ASP A 240 -10.05 -1.03 5.68
N VAL A 241 -10.94 -0.08 5.97
CA VAL A 241 -11.86 -0.10 7.09
C VAL A 241 -13.25 -0.47 6.60
N GLN A 242 -13.86 -1.44 7.28
CA GLN A 242 -15.17 -1.97 6.89
C GLN A 242 -16.24 -1.57 7.90
N ARG A 243 -17.45 -1.32 7.40
CA ARG A 243 -18.62 -1.05 8.25
C ARG A 243 -19.02 -2.34 8.96
N LYS A 244 -19.11 -2.30 10.29
CA LYS A 244 -19.73 -3.37 11.06
C LYS A 244 -21.24 -3.18 11.01
N ARG A 245 -21.98 -4.21 10.58
CA ARG A 245 -23.44 -4.15 10.44
C ARG A 245 -24.14 -5.07 11.44
N SER A 246 -25.31 -4.63 11.91
CA SER A 246 -26.25 -5.49 12.62
C SER A 246 -26.94 -6.46 11.66
N LYS A 247 -27.70 -7.43 12.20
CA LYS A 247 -28.56 -8.31 11.39
C LYS A 247 -29.60 -7.55 10.55
N ALA A 248 -30.00 -6.36 11.01
CA ALA A 248 -30.91 -5.47 10.30
C ALA A 248 -30.22 -4.59 9.24
N GLY A 249 -28.91 -4.75 9.02
CA GLY A 249 -28.15 -3.99 8.02
C GLY A 249 -27.71 -2.59 8.46
N ILE A 250 -27.97 -2.22 9.71
CA ILE A 250 -27.61 -0.91 10.27
C ILE A 250 -26.13 -0.90 10.66
N THR A 251 -25.40 0.16 10.32
CA THR A 251 -24.01 0.35 10.74
C THR A 251 -23.94 0.56 12.25
N THR A 252 -23.23 -0.32 12.96
CA THR A 252 -23.06 -0.28 14.43
C THR A 252 -21.63 0.03 14.86
N GLY A 253 -20.72 0.21 13.91
CA GLY A 253 -19.33 0.55 14.16
C GLY A 253 -18.44 0.17 12.98
N LEU A 254 -17.16 -0.04 13.30
CA LEU A 254 -16.12 -0.35 12.32
C LEU A 254 -15.42 -1.66 12.63
N SER A 255 -14.86 -2.27 11.60
CA SER A 255 -13.92 -3.38 11.70
C SER A 255 -12.67 -3.06 10.90
N TYR A 256 -11.52 -3.31 11.53
CA TYR A 256 -10.20 -3.12 10.94
C TYR A 256 -9.70 -4.45 10.36
N THR A 257 -8.87 -4.36 9.33
CA THR A 257 -8.35 -5.56 8.64
C THR A 257 -6.98 -5.99 9.13
N PHE A 258 -6.30 -5.17 9.93
CA PHE A 258 -5.06 -5.54 10.59
C PHE A 258 -5.32 -6.41 11.83
N LEU A 259 -4.67 -7.58 11.86
CA LEU A 259 -4.81 -8.57 12.92
C LEU A 259 -3.51 -8.62 13.74
N GLY A 260 -3.35 -7.75 14.75
CA GLY A 260 -2.10 -7.65 15.53
C GLY A 260 -1.63 -8.96 16.20
N GLY A 261 -2.56 -9.84 16.58
CA GLY A 261 -2.20 -11.19 17.05
C GLY A 261 -1.51 -12.05 15.98
N HIS A 262 -2.04 -12.02 14.74
CA HIS A 262 -1.44 -12.74 13.61
C HIS A 262 -0.11 -12.11 13.22
N ASN A 263 -0.04 -10.78 13.19
CA ASN A 263 1.19 -10.06 12.89
C ASN A 263 2.33 -10.45 13.86
N ARG A 264 2.05 -10.51 15.16
CA ARG A 264 3.03 -10.97 16.16
C ARG A 264 3.48 -12.41 15.91
N LEU A 265 2.55 -13.29 15.57
CA LEU A 265 2.88 -14.68 15.23
C LEU A 265 3.79 -14.76 13.99
N TYR A 266 3.49 -14.00 12.93
CA TYR A 266 4.31 -13.96 11.72
C TYR A 266 5.73 -13.45 12.01
N ARG A 267 5.87 -12.38 12.81
CA ARG A 267 7.19 -11.86 13.21
C ARG A 267 8.01 -12.89 13.97
N TYR A 268 7.39 -13.68 14.85
CA TYR A 268 8.07 -14.69 15.65
C TYR A 268 8.44 -15.94 14.84
N LEU A 269 7.53 -16.41 13.97
CA LEU A 269 7.73 -17.67 13.22
C LEU A 269 8.47 -17.49 11.90
N LEU A 270 8.22 -16.40 11.17
CA LEU A 270 8.76 -16.15 9.82
C LEU A 270 9.86 -15.06 9.82
N GLY A 271 10.11 -14.44 10.97
CA GLY A 271 11.01 -13.31 11.11
C GLY A 271 10.33 -11.96 10.86
N PRO A 272 10.87 -10.85 11.41
CA PRO A 272 10.30 -9.53 11.21
C PRO A 272 10.57 -9.02 9.78
N LEU A 273 9.63 -8.25 9.22
CA LEU A 273 9.94 -7.38 8.08
C LEU A 273 10.97 -6.30 8.49
N ASP A 274 11.62 -5.67 7.53
CA ASP A 274 12.51 -4.54 7.82
C ASP A 274 11.71 -3.30 8.24
N ALA A 275 10.54 -3.09 7.65
CA ALA A 275 9.56 -2.12 8.12
C ALA A 275 8.14 -2.43 7.64
N TYR A 276 7.16 -1.88 8.35
CA TYR A 276 5.73 -2.00 8.06
C TYR A 276 5.09 -0.62 8.11
N TYR A 277 4.75 -0.06 6.95
CA TYR A 277 4.24 1.30 6.83
C TYR A 277 2.74 1.34 6.69
N PHE A 278 2.08 2.18 7.48
CA PHE A 278 0.66 2.49 7.37
C PHE A 278 0.43 3.89 6.81
N ILE A 279 -0.60 4.04 5.98
CA ILE A 279 -1.18 5.35 5.68
C ILE A 279 -2.17 5.72 6.79
N ASP A 280 -3.07 4.81 7.14
CA ASP A 280 -4.09 5.00 8.19
C ASP A 280 -3.95 3.90 9.26
N PRO A 281 -3.01 4.00 10.21
CA PRO A 281 -2.75 2.93 11.17
C PRO A 281 -3.98 2.66 12.05
N PRO A 282 -4.54 1.43 12.06
CA PRO A 282 -5.66 1.10 12.92
C PRO A 282 -5.24 1.04 14.39
N PRO A 283 -6.17 1.13 15.37
CA PRO A 283 -5.84 1.12 16.79
C PRO A 283 -4.91 -0.01 17.27
N PRO A 284 -5.02 -1.27 16.78
CA PRO A 284 -4.06 -2.31 17.14
C PRO A 284 -2.66 -2.07 16.59
N ALA A 285 -2.52 -1.46 15.42
CA ALA A 285 -1.21 -1.10 14.87
C ALA A 285 -0.59 0.07 15.64
N LEU A 286 -1.37 1.10 15.98
CA LEU A 286 -0.90 2.23 16.80
C LEU A 286 -0.27 1.75 18.12
N ARG A 287 -0.94 0.83 18.82
CA ARG A 287 -0.37 0.22 20.04
C ARG A 287 0.94 -0.53 19.81
N GLU A 288 1.11 -1.16 18.64
CA GLU A 288 2.38 -1.80 18.28
C GLU A 288 3.44 -0.76 17.87
N MET A 289 3.04 0.40 17.36
CA MET A 289 3.96 1.49 16.97
C MET A 289 4.53 2.23 18.18
N ASP A 290 3.81 2.25 19.31
CA ASP A 290 4.27 2.87 20.56
C ASP A 290 5.43 2.09 21.23
N ASP A 291 5.70 0.85 20.79
CA ASP A 291 6.84 0.06 21.25
C ASP A 291 8.15 0.59 20.61
N PRO A 292 9.17 0.98 21.39
CA PRO A 292 10.46 1.44 20.86
C PRO A 292 11.15 0.44 19.92
N GLY A 293 10.88 -0.86 20.06
CA GLY A 293 11.41 -1.91 19.20
C GLY A 293 10.58 -2.16 17.93
N SER A 294 9.54 -1.36 17.68
CA SER A 294 8.65 -1.54 16.56
C SER A 294 9.27 -1.13 15.24
N ASN A 295 9.07 -1.96 14.23
CA ASN A 295 9.35 -1.65 12.84
C ASN A 295 8.11 -1.10 12.11
N MET A 296 7.03 -0.80 12.85
CA MET A 296 5.81 -0.21 12.30
C MET A 296 5.87 1.30 12.34
N LYS A 297 5.62 1.94 11.19
CA LYS A 297 5.71 3.40 11.05
C LYS A 297 4.65 3.91 10.07
N THR A 298 4.61 5.21 9.85
CA THR A 298 3.75 5.83 8.83
C THR A 298 4.48 5.96 7.49
N ILE A 299 3.72 6.08 6.39
CA ILE A 299 4.31 6.21 5.05
C ILE A 299 5.22 7.43 4.89
N ASP A 300 4.94 8.52 5.60
CA ASP A 300 5.79 9.72 5.59
C ASP A 300 7.16 9.47 6.24
N HIS A 301 7.24 8.59 7.24
CA HIS A 301 8.53 8.14 7.79
C HIS A 301 9.34 7.35 6.75
N MET A 302 8.67 6.51 5.94
CA MET A 302 9.32 5.78 4.84
C MET A 302 9.99 6.76 3.86
N ILE A 303 9.25 7.80 3.46
CA ILE A 303 9.68 8.79 2.46
C ILE A 303 10.85 9.62 2.98
N ASN A 304 10.77 10.12 4.22
CA ASN A 304 11.70 11.13 4.72
C ASN A 304 12.91 10.57 5.47
N HIS A 305 12.88 9.31 5.90
CA HIS A 305 13.94 8.75 6.75
C HIS A 305 14.46 7.40 6.24
N ASP A 306 13.60 6.40 6.13
CA ASP A 306 14.07 5.03 5.92
C ASP A 306 14.58 4.79 4.48
N LEU A 307 13.88 5.27 3.44
CA LEU A 307 14.36 5.14 2.06
C LEU A 307 15.66 5.90 1.78
N PRO A 308 15.82 7.18 2.19
CA PRO A 308 17.10 7.88 2.07
C PRO A 308 18.23 7.14 2.74
N GLN A 309 17.99 6.59 3.93
CA GLN A 309 19.01 5.87 4.67
C GLN A 309 19.41 4.54 4.00
N TRP A 310 18.46 3.86 3.35
CA TRP A 310 18.71 2.54 2.76
C TRP A 310 19.19 2.58 1.31
N LEU A 311 18.81 3.61 0.56
CA LEU A 311 19.00 3.70 -0.90
C LEU A 311 19.68 4.98 -1.38
N GLY A 312 19.85 5.98 -0.50
CA GLY A 312 20.52 7.24 -0.80
C GLY A 312 22.04 7.17 -0.77
#